data_AF-A0AAD9IMF5-F1
#
_entry.id   AF-A0AAD9IMF5-F1
#
_cell.length_a   1.000
_cell.length_b   1.000
_cell.length_c   1.000
_cell.angle_alpha   90.00
_cell.angle_beta   90.00
_cell.angle_gamma   90.00
#
_symmetry.space_group_name_H-M   'P 1'
#
loop_
_entity.id
_entity.type
_entity.pdbx_description
1 polymer ?
#
loop_
_entity_poly.entity_id
_entity_poly.type
_entity_poly.pdbx_seq_one_letter_code
_entity_poly.pdbx_strand_id
1 'polypeptide(L)'
;MRAFVLAIVLAQAACVLSVRPVTDAKTEVTAPKPPQWPESYMVEYTFTLPYTAKVQPDPVSYPVTFYRDGKHNRTRIETYNASNVLIASLTQEWQLAPRIDKQVCFAYTGDSGLGRRTALPSIKGWNYEGQTRLHNQTVNLWRYTAHHLGKVVDYRFYVSLDNKPVRLWMHGFDAISDSHFDEYVVDYTRYVPGMPAESVFGMPALCKGVKSKKAYNPDDKPTSGAAVRASAMLPHVSYRGGDAEYDAFLSSEHGMSRRHHSVEDYHHRAAIHSRNLRMIAEHNAREDKTFTMAMNKFGDWHEDEFLAAMMPKAHRRKMRAQRARQLGQAACDGAGVGCGDSDDSDSNSDSASSKNSTKPTYEIVYEPLLQHADRLPKEVSWRGSGADAPVVKDQSSCGSCWAFSATGAMEGAWYVATGKHLSLSEQEVVDCSWGVVDDFEDAGGCDGNEPWKGIAYAASAGGLARMRDYQYKGQDGYCRRNSTARAAAFHGWANVPSMNETAVKEALYSRGPLSVVLDASHDSFRFYSSGVYAEPDCYYEDNKLDHAVLLVGYGTSETEGDYWLIRNSWSDMWGDAGYMKVTRSNHGCGVASNAVYAVANPEGIKA
;
A
#
# COMPACT_ATOMS: atom_id res chain seq x y z
N MET A 1 -94.59 35.17 -9.07
CA MET A 1 -94.74 34.91 -7.62
C MET A 1 -93.54 35.56 -6.94
N ARG A 2 -93.67 36.82 -6.52
CA ARG A 2 -94.06 37.22 -5.16
C ARG A 2 -92.98 36.84 -4.12
N ALA A 3 -92.25 37.88 -3.72
CA ALA A 3 -91.80 38.22 -2.38
C ALA A 3 -90.97 37.17 -1.61
N PHE A 4 -89.67 37.45 -1.43
CA PHE A 4 -89.04 37.75 -0.14
C PHE A 4 -87.51 37.79 -0.34
N VAL A 5 -87.01 38.93 -0.84
CA VAL A 5 -85.58 39.28 -0.89
C VAL A 5 -85.48 40.75 -0.44
N LEU A 6 -84.55 41.05 0.47
CA LEU A 6 -84.37 42.28 1.28
C LEU A 6 -85.36 42.39 2.47
N ALA A 7 -84.97 42.66 3.72
CA ALA A 7 -83.80 43.36 4.27
C ALA A 7 -83.61 43.05 5.77
N ILE A 8 -82.39 43.31 6.28
CA ILE A 8 -81.97 43.85 7.60
C ILE A 8 -80.49 43.44 7.74
N VAL A 9 -79.56 44.27 7.24
CA VAL A 9 -78.88 45.38 7.96
C VAL A 9 -77.86 44.87 8.99
N LEU A 10 -76.58 45.06 8.64
CA LEU A 10 -75.44 45.45 9.48
C LEU A 10 -75.66 45.42 11.00
N ALA A 11 -75.07 44.44 11.67
CA ALA A 11 -74.26 44.60 12.89
C ALA A 11 -74.07 43.23 13.56
N GLN A 12 -72.87 42.64 13.44
CA GLN A 12 -72.21 41.94 14.54
C GLN A 12 -70.79 41.53 14.10
N ALA A 13 -69.84 42.38 14.48
CA ALA A 13 -68.47 41.98 14.69
C ALA A 13 -68.37 41.16 15.99
N ALA A 14 -67.33 40.33 16.07
CA ALA A 14 -66.77 39.68 17.25
C ALA A 14 -67.45 38.38 17.77
N CYS A 15 -67.11 37.25 17.15
CA CYS A 15 -66.50 36.11 17.85
C CYS A 15 -66.05 35.05 16.83
N VAL A 16 -64.84 35.20 16.30
CA VAL A 16 -64.13 34.08 15.67
C VAL A 16 -63.12 33.59 16.71
N LEU A 17 -63.41 32.42 17.27
CA LEU A 17 -62.45 31.63 18.04
C LEU A 17 -61.15 31.54 17.24
N SER A 18 -60.08 32.15 17.74
CA SER A 18 -58.74 31.94 17.20
C SER A 18 -58.34 30.49 17.50
N VAL A 19 -58.55 29.59 16.55
CA VAL A 19 -57.76 28.37 16.50
C VAL A 19 -56.41 28.80 15.96
N ARG A 20 -55.49 29.12 16.87
CA ARG A 20 -54.08 29.26 16.51
C ARG A 20 -53.66 27.92 15.89
N PRO A 21 -53.01 27.89 14.73
CA PRO A 21 -52.32 26.68 14.32
C PRO A 21 -51.31 26.38 15.43
N VAL A 22 -51.37 25.17 15.99
CA VAL A 22 -50.25 24.63 16.75
C VAL A 22 -49.11 24.55 15.74
N THR A 23 -48.29 25.59 15.70
CA THR A 23 -46.94 25.48 15.18
C THR A 23 -46.32 24.35 15.98
N ASP A 24 -46.14 23.18 15.37
CA ASP A 24 -45.20 22.20 15.87
C ASP A 24 -43.89 22.96 15.98
N ALA A 25 -43.57 23.38 17.20
CA ALA A 25 -42.24 23.76 17.56
C ALA A 25 -41.42 22.50 17.25
N LYS A 26 -40.70 22.51 16.13
CA LYS A 26 -39.50 21.71 15.99
C LYS A 26 -38.66 22.13 17.18
N THR A 27 -38.78 21.38 18.26
CA THR A 27 -37.82 21.37 19.33
C THR A 27 -36.53 21.06 18.60
N GLU A 28 -35.64 22.05 18.50
CA GLU A 28 -34.26 21.80 18.12
C GLU A 28 -33.70 20.91 19.23
N VAL A 29 -33.89 19.60 19.07
CA VAL A 29 -33.22 18.59 19.86
C VAL A 29 -31.77 18.75 19.47
N THR A 30 -31.02 19.47 20.30
CA THR A 30 -29.58 19.67 20.11
C THR A 30 -28.97 18.28 19.96
N ALA A 31 -28.33 18.03 18.81
CA ALA A 31 -27.78 16.72 18.52
C ALA A 31 -26.83 16.29 19.66
N PRO A 32 -26.96 15.07 20.19
CA PRO A 32 -26.02 14.58 21.17
C PRO A 32 -24.63 14.53 20.54
N LYS A 33 -23.58 14.68 21.35
CA LYS A 33 -22.21 14.47 20.85
C LYS A 33 -22.11 13.06 20.25
N PRO A 34 -21.48 12.89 19.06
CA PRO A 34 -21.24 11.57 18.51
C PRO A 34 -20.51 10.70 19.55
N PRO A 35 -20.95 9.44 19.78
CA PRO A 35 -20.28 8.55 20.71
C PRO A 35 -18.83 8.33 20.27
N GLN A 36 -17.94 8.39 21.26
CA GLN A 36 -16.54 8.08 21.12
C GLN A 36 -16.24 6.80 21.90
N TRP A 37 -15.62 5.85 21.23
CA TRP A 37 -15.24 4.58 21.84
C TRP A 37 -13.81 4.69 22.37
N PRO A 38 -13.50 4.12 23.55
CA PRO A 38 -12.12 3.94 23.97
C PRO A 38 -11.38 3.06 22.97
N GLU A 39 -10.05 3.17 22.91
CA GLU A 39 -9.24 2.34 22.00
C GLU A 39 -9.31 0.84 22.32
N SER A 40 -9.69 0.51 23.56
CA SER A 40 -9.84 -0.86 24.05
C SER A 40 -11.22 -1.08 24.64
N TYR A 41 -11.84 -2.20 24.29
CA TYR A 41 -13.19 -2.57 24.71
C TYR A 41 -13.47 -4.05 24.44
N MET A 42 -14.59 -4.53 24.96
CA MET A 42 -15.23 -5.78 24.54
C MET A 42 -16.66 -5.47 24.08
N VAL A 43 -17.08 -6.11 22.98
CA VAL A 43 -18.47 -6.12 22.53
C VAL A 43 -18.94 -7.53 22.22
N GLU A 44 -20.18 -7.84 22.57
CA GLU A 44 -20.90 -9.02 22.08
C GLU A 44 -21.96 -8.53 21.09
N TYR A 45 -22.05 -9.19 19.94
CA TYR A 45 -23.03 -8.85 18.91
C TYR A 45 -23.47 -10.07 18.10
N THR A 46 -24.60 -9.95 17.39
CA THR A 46 -25.05 -10.91 16.39
C THR A 46 -24.98 -10.28 15.02
N PHE A 47 -24.16 -10.85 14.13
CA PHE A 47 -24.09 -10.46 12.72
C PHE A 47 -25.08 -11.28 11.90
N THR A 48 -25.95 -10.63 11.12
CA THR A 48 -27.04 -11.25 10.38
C THR A 48 -27.04 -10.83 8.91
N LEU A 49 -27.25 -11.81 8.03
CA LEU A 49 -27.42 -11.65 6.58
C LEU A 49 -28.91 -11.85 6.20
N PRO A 50 -29.76 -10.80 6.32
CA PRO A 50 -31.20 -10.93 6.13
C PRO A 50 -31.61 -11.33 4.70
N TYR A 51 -30.84 -10.97 3.68
CA TYR A 51 -31.18 -11.27 2.28
C TYR A 51 -31.27 -12.78 1.97
N THR A 52 -30.54 -13.62 2.72
CA THR A 52 -30.63 -15.09 2.60
C THR A 52 -32.04 -15.63 2.85
N ALA A 53 -32.90 -14.88 3.56
CA ALA A 53 -34.30 -15.24 3.80
C ALA A 53 -35.15 -15.39 2.52
N LYS A 54 -34.68 -14.85 1.37
CA LYS A 54 -35.32 -15.06 0.07
C LYS A 54 -35.03 -16.43 -0.55
N VAL A 55 -33.97 -17.10 -0.10
CA VAL A 55 -33.48 -18.38 -0.64
C VAL A 55 -33.63 -19.52 0.37
N GLN A 56 -33.63 -19.21 1.66
CA GLN A 56 -33.89 -20.14 2.77
C GLN A 56 -34.81 -19.49 3.82
N PRO A 57 -35.51 -20.26 4.67
CA PRO A 57 -36.56 -19.71 5.53
C PRO A 57 -36.05 -18.71 6.59
N ASP A 58 -34.83 -18.92 7.06
CA ASP A 58 -34.25 -18.19 8.19
C ASP A 58 -33.01 -17.40 7.77
N PRO A 59 -32.85 -16.14 8.23
CA PRO A 59 -31.61 -15.38 8.08
C PRO A 59 -30.42 -16.13 8.66
N VAL A 60 -29.27 -16.05 7.98
CA VAL A 60 -28.02 -16.55 8.56
C VAL A 60 -27.53 -15.55 9.62
N SER A 61 -27.44 -16.00 10.87
CA SER A 61 -26.96 -15.19 11.99
C SER A 61 -25.78 -15.84 12.72
N TYR A 62 -24.79 -15.03 13.09
CA TYR A 62 -23.57 -15.44 13.76
C TYR A 62 -23.37 -14.61 15.04
N PRO A 63 -23.46 -15.21 16.24
CA PRO A 63 -23.08 -14.55 17.48
C PRO A 63 -21.55 -14.44 17.56
N VAL A 64 -21.08 -13.26 17.94
CA VAL A 64 -19.66 -12.90 18.00
C VAL A 64 -19.35 -12.20 19.31
N THR A 65 -18.26 -12.61 19.96
CA THR A 65 -17.62 -11.84 21.04
C THR A 65 -16.32 -11.25 20.50
N PHE A 66 -16.17 -9.94 20.58
CA PHE A 66 -15.03 -9.21 20.07
C PHE A 66 -14.33 -8.45 21.19
N TYR A 67 -13.02 -8.64 21.29
CA TYR A 67 -12.15 -7.93 22.22
C TYR A 67 -11.14 -7.11 21.43
N ARG A 68 -10.95 -5.87 21.84
CA ARG A 68 -9.95 -4.97 21.30
C ARG A 68 -9.01 -4.50 22.40
N ASP A 69 -7.73 -4.59 22.12
CA ASP A 69 -6.68 -3.85 22.80
C ASP A 69 -5.96 -2.97 21.76
N GLY A 70 -6.43 -1.73 21.66
CA GLY A 70 -5.90 -0.77 20.69
C GLY A 70 -4.46 -0.35 21.00
N LYS A 71 -4.06 -0.34 22.27
CA LYS A 71 -2.73 0.09 22.69
C LYS A 71 -1.62 -0.81 22.14
N HIS A 72 -1.88 -2.12 22.10
CA HIS A 72 -0.92 -3.10 21.59
C HIS A 72 -1.30 -3.67 20.22
N ASN A 73 -2.33 -3.11 19.56
CA ASN A 73 -2.88 -3.60 18.28
C ASN A 73 -3.19 -5.10 18.33
N ARG A 74 -3.97 -5.52 19.33
CA ARG A 74 -4.41 -6.90 19.50
C ARG A 74 -5.92 -7.01 19.43
N THR A 75 -6.39 -8.07 18.79
CA THR A 75 -7.81 -8.42 18.74
C THR A 75 -8.00 -9.87 19.10
N ARG A 76 -9.16 -10.16 19.69
CA ARG A 76 -9.68 -11.52 19.84
C ARG A 76 -11.11 -11.56 19.37
N ILE A 77 -11.44 -12.53 18.53
CA ILE A 77 -12.79 -12.79 18.07
C ILE A 77 -13.18 -14.21 18.42
N GLU A 78 -14.36 -14.38 19.00
CA GLU A 78 -14.93 -15.67 19.34
C GLU A 78 -16.28 -15.83 18.64
N THR A 79 -16.54 -17.02 18.13
CA THR A 79 -17.85 -17.40 17.59
C THR A 79 -18.24 -18.80 18.07
N TYR A 80 -19.51 -19.16 17.91
CA TYR A 80 -20.02 -20.47 18.31
C TYR A 80 -19.67 -20.81 19.77
N ASN A 81 -19.88 -19.87 20.69
CA ASN A 81 -19.58 -20.02 22.12
C ASN A 81 -18.12 -20.40 22.40
N ALA A 82 -17.18 -19.65 21.82
CA ALA A 82 -15.73 -19.90 21.89
C ALA A 82 -15.28 -21.27 21.34
N SER A 83 -16.15 -21.98 20.62
CA SER A 83 -15.74 -23.20 19.91
C SER A 83 -14.84 -22.86 18.70
N ASN A 84 -14.91 -21.61 18.22
CA ASN A 84 -13.98 -21.05 17.24
C ASN A 84 -13.45 -19.69 17.74
N VAL A 85 -12.13 -19.53 17.80
CA VAL A 85 -11.45 -18.36 18.39
C VAL A 85 -10.33 -17.91 17.47
N LEU A 86 -10.22 -16.60 17.24
CA LEU A 86 -9.10 -15.96 16.57
C LEU A 86 -8.47 -14.94 17.50
N ILE A 87 -7.15 -14.94 17.63
CA ILE A 87 -6.38 -13.93 18.37
C ILE A 87 -5.29 -13.42 17.43
N ALA A 88 -5.22 -12.12 17.22
CA ALA A 88 -4.27 -11.52 16.27
C ALA A 88 -3.54 -10.32 16.87
N SER A 89 -2.28 -10.15 16.47
CA SER A 89 -1.48 -8.95 16.65
C SER A 89 -0.83 -8.55 15.32
N LEU A 90 0.06 -7.55 15.33
CA LEU A 90 0.85 -7.17 14.16
C LEU A 90 1.88 -8.22 13.73
N THR A 91 2.16 -9.23 14.56
CA THR A 91 3.25 -10.19 14.30
C THR A 91 2.81 -11.64 14.40
N GLN A 92 1.69 -11.91 15.06
CA GLN A 92 1.29 -13.27 15.41
C GLN A 92 -0.22 -13.41 15.34
N GLU A 93 -0.66 -14.56 14.84
CA GLU A 93 -2.05 -14.97 14.88
C GLU A 93 -2.19 -16.40 15.41
N TRP A 94 -3.22 -16.63 16.21
CA TRP A 94 -3.65 -17.95 16.65
C TRP A 94 -5.12 -18.15 16.35
N GLN A 95 -5.45 -19.32 15.83
CA GLN A 95 -6.82 -19.68 15.49
C GLN A 95 -7.15 -21.06 16.08
N LEU A 96 -8.14 -21.11 16.97
CA LEU A 96 -8.77 -22.36 17.39
C LEU A 96 -9.96 -22.61 16.49
N ALA A 97 -9.93 -23.67 15.69
CA ALA A 97 -11.04 -24.03 14.80
C ALA A 97 -11.67 -25.35 15.24
N PRO A 98 -13.02 -25.46 15.24
CA PRO A 98 -13.69 -26.72 15.47
C PRO A 98 -13.46 -27.70 14.29
N ARG A 99 -13.36 -28.98 14.66
CA ARG A 99 -13.47 -30.17 13.83
C ARG A 99 -14.54 -31.07 14.44
N ILE A 100 -14.95 -32.10 13.71
CA ILE A 100 -16.08 -32.98 14.05
C ILE A 100 -16.10 -33.44 15.52
N ASP A 101 -14.93 -33.62 16.14
CA ASP A 101 -14.75 -34.15 17.50
C ASP A 101 -13.78 -33.36 18.40
N LYS A 102 -13.11 -32.32 17.88
CA LYS A 102 -12.06 -31.60 18.61
C LYS A 102 -11.82 -30.19 18.11
N GLN A 103 -11.20 -29.35 18.92
CA GLN A 103 -10.60 -28.10 18.47
C GLN A 103 -9.16 -28.34 18.00
N VAL A 104 -8.78 -27.68 16.92
CA VAL A 104 -7.41 -27.67 16.40
C VAL A 104 -6.90 -26.25 16.42
N CYS A 105 -5.68 -26.06 16.93
CA CYS A 105 -5.00 -24.79 16.81
C CYS A 105 -4.22 -24.69 15.49
N PHE A 106 -4.36 -23.54 14.85
CA PHE A 106 -3.50 -23.04 13.79
C PHE A 106 -2.76 -21.81 14.32
N ALA A 107 -1.48 -21.71 14.03
CA ALA A 107 -0.67 -20.56 14.37
C ALA A 107 -0.06 -19.99 13.09
N TYR A 108 -0.04 -18.67 12.97
CA TYR A 108 0.51 -17.96 11.82
C TYR A 108 1.43 -16.83 12.30
N THR A 109 2.54 -16.64 11.59
CA THR A 109 3.42 -15.47 11.79
C THR A 109 3.16 -14.43 10.71
N GLY A 110 3.26 -13.15 11.07
CA GLY A 110 3.05 -12.00 10.20
C GLY A 110 1.78 -11.21 10.56
N ASP A 111 1.69 -9.99 10.03
CA ASP A 111 0.53 -9.12 10.21
C ASP A 111 -0.64 -9.61 9.34
N SER A 112 -1.69 -10.17 9.94
CA SER A 112 -2.90 -10.54 9.20
C SER A 112 -3.86 -9.37 8.98
N GLY A 113 -3.51 -8.17 9.45
CA GLY A 113 -4.36 -6.99 9.48
C GLY A 113 -5.46 -7.05 10.54
N LEU A 114 -5.71 -8.22 11.16
CA LEU A 114 -6.77 -8.39 12.16
C LEU A 114 -6.46 -7.69 13.48
N GLY A 115 -5.18 -7.53 13.84
CA GLY A 115 -4.77 -6.85 15.08
C GLY A 115 -5.20 -5.37 15.15
N ARG A 116 -5.42 -4.72 14.00
CA ARG A 116 -5.86 -3.32 13.93
C ARG A 116 -7.37 -3.15 13.82
N ARG A 117 -8.14 -4.24 13.63
CA ARG A 117 -9.58 -4.18 13.33
C ARG A 117 -10.42 -3.67 14.51
N THR A 118 -11.53 -3.00 14.18
CA THR A 118 -12.53 -2.51 15.15
C THR A 118 -13.87 -3.21 14.90
N ALA A 119 -14.63 -3.42 15.98
CA ALA A 119 -16.00 -3.89 15.90
C ALA A 119 -17.04 -2.78 16.06
N LEU A 120 -16.60 -1.53 16.24
CA LEU A 120 -17.47 -0.36 16.35
C LEU A 120 -17.05 0.66 15.29
N PRO A 121 -18.00 1.22 14.52
CA PRO A 121 -17.70 2.22 13.52
C PRO A 121 -17.35 3.56 14.18
N SER A 122 -16.50 4.34 13.53
CA SER A 122 -16.37 5.77 13.82
C SER A 122 -17.56 6.50 13.21
N ILE A 123 -18.43 7.07 14.04
CA ILE A 123 -19.58 7.84 13.53
C ILE A 123 -19.37 9.36 13.51
N LYS A 124 -18.12 9.80 13.67
CA LYS A 124 -17.72 11.18 13.39
C LYS A 124 -18.02 11.49 11.91
N GLY A 125 -18.81 12.54 11.66
CA GLY A 125 -19.25 12.94 10.31
C GLY A 125 -20.56 12.30 9.84
N TRP A 126 -21.23 11.48 10.66
CA TRP A 126 -22.57 10.96 10.35
C TRP A 126 -23.63 11.99 10.72
N ASN A 127 -24.76 11.96 10.02
CA ASN A 127 -25.90 12.83 10.29
C ASN A 127 -26.72 12.27 11.46
N TYR A 128 -27.04 13.11 12.44
CA TYR A 128 -27.99 12.75 13.49
C TYR A 128 -29.43 12.94 12.98
N GLU A 129 -30.22 11.87 12.98
CA GLU A 129 -31.60 11.85 12.46
C GLU A 129 -32.66 11.97 13.57
N GLY A 130 -32.23 12.11 14.83
CA GLY A 130 -33.12 12.19 15.99
C GLY A 130 -33.22 10.91 16.81
N GLN A 131 -34.15 10.91 17.76
CA GLN A 131 -34.47 9.74 18.57
C GLN A 131 -35.55 8.89 17.90
N THR A 132 -35.39 7.57 17.94
CA THR A 132 -36.36 6.60 17.43
C THR A 132 -36.52 5.44 18.40
N ARG A 133 -37.46 4.53 18.13
CA ARG A 133 -37.63 3.29 18.91
C ARG A 133 -37.01 2.11 18.17
N LEU A 134 -36.20 1.33 18.87
CA LEU A 134 -35.66 0.06 18.42
C LEU A 134 -35.80 -0.97 19.55
N HIS A 135 -36.42 -2.12 19.28
CA HIS A 135 -36.67 -3.19 20.27
C HIS A 135 -37.24 -2.69 21.62
N ASN A 136 -38.22 -1.78 21.59
CA ASN A 136 -38.83 -1.12 22.75
C ASN A 136 -37.91 -0.20 23.58
N GLN A 137 -36.71 0.13 23.10
CA GLN A 137 -35.82 1.13 23.67
C GLN A 137 -35.79 2.40 22.82
N THR A 138 -35.75 3.58 23.45
CA THR A 138 -35.45 4.84 22.77
C THR A 138 -33.95 4.94 22.48
N VAL A 139 -33.60 5.18 21.21
CA VAL A 139 -32.23 5.23 20.71
C VAL A 139 -32.00 6.48 19.88
N ASN A 140 -30.77 7.01 19.90
CA ASN A 140 -30.26 8.03 18.99
C ASN A 140 -29.90 7.36 17.66
N LEU A 141 -30.44 7.88 16.55
CA LEU A 141 -30.15 7.38 15.19
C LEU A 141 -29.13 8.28 14.50
N TRP A 142 -28.05 7.66 14.03
CA TRP A 142 -27.05 8.27 13.17
C TRP A 142 -27.11 7.60 11.80
N ARG A 143 -27.03 8.38 10.74
CA ARG A 143 -27.12 7.89 9.36
C ARG A 143 -25.96 8.41 8.52
N TYR A 144 -25.45 7.54 7.66
CA TYR A 144 -24.47 7.86 6.65
C TYR A 144 -24.94 7.35 5.30
N THR A 145 -24.91 8.21 4.29
CA THR A 145 -25.32 7.88 2.92
C THR A 145 -24.28 8.36 1.92
N ALA A 146 -23.95 7.50 0.97
CA ALA A 146 -22.97 7.77 -0.09
C ALA A 146 -23.39 7.13 -1.41
N HIS A 147 -22.77 7.55 -2.51
CA HIS A 147 -22.89 6.89 -3.81
C HIS A 147 -21.59 6.14 -4.12
N HIS A 148 -21.70 4.86 -4.52
CA HIS A 148 -20.55 4.02 -4.89
C HIS A 148 -20.94 3.07 -6.03
N LEU A 149 -20.18 3.07 -7.14
CA LEU A 149 -20.43 2.26 -8.35
C LEU A 149 -21.90 2.33 -8.82
N GLY A 150 -22.48 3.54 -8.84
CA GLY A 150 -23.88 3.76 -9.24
C GLY A 150 -24.94 3.28 -8.25
N LYS A 151 -24.54 2.77 -7.07
CA LYS A 151 -25.44 2.34 -6.00
C LYS A 151 -25.42 3.31 -4.83
N VAL A 152 -26.51 3.37 -4.07
CA VAL A 152 -26.60 4.15 -2.84
C VAL A 152 -26.22 3.26 -1.66
N VAL A 153 -25.13 3.61 -1.00
CA VAL A 153 -24.73 3.05 0.28
C VAL A 153 -25.50 3.77 1.38
N ASP A 154 -26.21 3.04 2.24
CA ASP A 154 -27.00 3.58 3.35
C ASP A 154 -26.69 2.80 4.63
N TYR A 155 -26.07 3.49 5.59
CA TYR A 155 -25.67 2.93 6.87
C TYR A 155 -26.36 3.67 8.01
N ARG A 156 -26.91 2.90 8.96
CA ARG A 156 -27.66 3.42 10.10
C ARG A 156 -27.12 2.82 11.38
N PHE A 157 -26.76 3.68 12.31
CA PHE A 157 -26.22 3.28 13.59
C PHE A 157 -27.10 3.79 14.72
N TYR A 158 -27.60 2.84 15.49
CA TYR A 158 -28.52 3.05 16.60
C TYR A 158 -27.73 2.95 17.90
N VAL A 159 -27.81 4.01 18.69
CA VAL A 159 -27.05 4.18 19.93
C VAL A 159 -28.03 4.46 21.05
N SER A 160 -27.84 3.84 22.20
CA SER A 160 -28.66 4.15 23.37
C SER A 160 -28.44 5.60 23.85
N LEU A 161 -29.35 6.09 24.70
CA LEU A 161 -29.23 7.43 25.28
C LEU A 161 -27.99 7.59 26.18
N ASP A 162 -27.46 6.49 26.72
CA ASP A 162 -26.22 6.43 27.49
C ASP A 162 -24.98 6.07 26.63
N ASN A 163 -25.04 6.29 25.32
CA ASN A 163 -23.93 6.12 24.37
C ASN A 163 -23.37 4.69 24.28
N LYS A 164 -24.24 3.67 24.36
CA LYS A 164 -23.87 2.28 24.10
C LYS A 164 -24.32 1.87 22.69
N PRO A 165 -23.54 1.04 21.98
CA PRO A 165 -23.94 0.53 20.67
C PRO A 165 -25.17 -0.38 20.82
N VAL A 166 -26.16 -0.23 19.95
CA VAL A 166 -27.38 -1.07 19.95
C VAL A 166 -27.51 -1.83 18.63
N ARG A 167 -27.45 -1.15 17.48
CA ARG A 167 -27.50 -1.81 16.17
C ARG A 167 -26.70 -1.03 15.13
N LEU A 168 -25.99 -1.74 14.26
CA LEU A 168 -25.47 -1.22 13.00
C LEU A 168 -26.20 -1.93 11.87
N TRP A 169 -26.98 -1.18 11.11
CA TRP A 169 -27.65 -1.64 9.90
C TRP A 169 -26.92 -1.09 8.69
N MET A 170 -26.59 -1.94 7.74
CA MET A 170 -25.80 -1.57 6.58
C MET A 170 -26.44 -2.08 5.30
N HIS A 171 -26.60 -1.21 4.32
CA HIS A 171 -26.98 -1.55 2.96
C HIS A 171 -25.92 -1.00 2.03
N GLY A 172 -25.02 -1.86 1.57
CA GLY A 172 -23.78 -1.46 0.91
C GLY A 172 -22.95 -2.66 0.44
N PHE A 173 -21.75 -2.41 -0.04
CA PHE A 173 -20.83 -3.48 -0.43
C PHE A 173 -20.23 -4.16 0.82
N ASP A 174 -20.03 -5.47 0.74
CA ASP A 174 -19.32 -6.23 1.76
C ASP A 174 -17.92 -5.64 1.98
N ALA A 175 -17.42 -5.60 3.21
CA ALA A 175 -16.08 -5.06 3.46
C ALA A 175 -14.96 -6.11 3.46
N ILE A 176 -15.26 -7.33 3.04
CA ILE A 176 -14.27 -8.41 2.92
C ILE A 176 -13.52 -8.24 1.59
N SER A 177 -14.24 -7.88 0.53
CA SER A 177 -13.70 -7.68 -0.82
C SER A 177 -14.32 -6.51 -1.59
N ASP A 178 -15.28 -5.75 -1.04
CA ASP A 178 -16.07 -4.75 -1.81
C ASP A 178 -16.75 -5.40 -3.02
N SER A 179 -17.06 -6.70 -2.90
CA SER A 179 -17.42 -7.57 -4.03
C SER A 179 -18.94 -7.76 -4.19
N HIS A 180 -19.69 -7.70 -3.09
CA HIS A 180 -21.12 -8.00 -3.05
C HIS A 180 -21.87 -6.90 -2.32
N PHE A 181 -22.74 -6.21 -3.04
CA PHE A 181 -23.66 -5.24 -2.48
C PHE A 181 -24.87 -5.95 -1.87
N ASP A 182 -25.05 -5.84 -0.56
CA ASP A 182 -26.12 -6.52 0.19
C ASP A 182 -26.52 -5.75 1.46
N GLU A 183 -27.49 -6.29 2.18
CA GLU A 183 -27.93 -5.84 3.51
C GLU A 183 -27.26 -6.68 4.61
N TYR A 184 -26.74 -6.00 5.63
CA TYR A 184 -26.03 -6.58 6.77
C TYR A 184 -26.53 -5.93 8.07
N VAL A 185 -26.77 -6.73 9.11
CA VAL A 185 -27.24 -6.23 10.41
C VAL A 185 -26.35 -6.74 11.53
N VAL A 186 -25.89 -5.83 12.39
CA VAL A 186 -25.13 -6.16 13.60
C VAL A 186 -25.93 -5.68 14.81
N ASP A 187 -26.41 -6.60 15.61
CA ASP A 187 -27.13 -6.32 16.87
C ASP A 187 -26.19 -6.48 18.05
N TYR A 188 -25.91 -5.38 18.75
CA TYR A 188 -25.02 -5.39 19.90
C TYR A 188 -25.82 -5.74 21.16
N THR A 189 -25.37 -6.77 21.87
CA THR A 189 -26.03 -7.27 23.09
C THR A 189 -25.27 -6.86 24.35
N ARG A 190 -23.95 -6.63 24.24
CA ARG A 190 -23.12 -6.23 25.36
C ARG A 190 -21.99 -5.31 24.91
N TYR A 191 -21.67 -4.32 25.73
CA TYR A 191 -20.54 -3.42 25.54
C TYR A 191 -19.86 -3.15 26.89
N VAL A 192 -18.54 -3.36 26.93
CA VAL A 192 -17.70 -3.12 28.10
C VAL A 192 -16.54 -2.22 27.65
N PRO A 193 -16.53 -0.93 28.01
CA PRO A 193 -15.41 -0.04 27.72
C PRO A 193 -14.19 -0.38 28.58
N GLY A 194 -13.00 -0.11 28.06
CA GLY A 194 -11.74 -0.27 28.79
C GLY A 194 -10.94 -1.50 28.36
N MET A 195 -9.73 -1.60 28.89
CA MET A 195 -8.77 -2.64 28.51
C MET A 195 -9.26 -4.02 28.98
N PRO A 196 -9.46 -4.99 28.06
CA PRO A 196 -9.71 -6.38 28.45
C PRO A 196 -8.51 -6.96 29.23
N ALA A 197 -8.76 -7.98 30.06
CA ALA A 197 -7.69 -8.61 30.82
C ALA A 197 -6.59 -9.17 29.89
N GLU A 198 -5.32 -9.01 30.28
CA GLU A 198 -4.16 -9.45 29.48
C GLU A 198 -4.25 -10.92 29.04
N SER A 199 -4.80 -11.77 29.92
CA SER A 199 -5.01 -13.20 29.67
C SER A 199 -5.91 -13.50 28.48
N VAL A 200 -6.78 -12.57 28.07
CA VAL A 200 -7.70 -12.73 26.92
C VAL A 200 -6.92 -12.89 25.62
N PHE A 201 -5.81 -12.14 25.47
CA PHE A 201 -4.97 -12.14 24.27
C PHE A 201 -3.79 -13.13 24.35
N GLY A 202 -3.69 -13.88 25.44
CA GLY A 202 -2.65 -14.88 25.64
C GLY A 202 -2.77 -16.04 24.64
N MET A 203 -1.62 -16.66 24.34
CA MET A 203 -1.56 -17.85 23.49
C MET A 203 -2.45 -18.96 24.07
N PRO A 204 -3.40 -19.53 23.29
CA PRO A 204 -4.23 -20.61 23.79
C PRO A 204 -3.41 -21.86 24.11
N ALA A 205 -3.82 -22.62 25.13
CA ALA A 205 -3.12 -23.83 25.55
C ALA A 205 -2.93 -24.86 24.42
N LEU A 206 -3.95 -25.03 23.57
CA LEU A 206 -3.92 -25.92 22.39
C LEU A 206 -2.90 -25.48 21.31
N CYS A 207 -2.45 -24.23 21.36
CA CYS A 207 -1.45 -23.71 20.44
C CYS A 207 -0.02 -23.94 20.94
N LYS A 208 0.15 -24.41 22.18
CA LYS A 208 1.47 -24.68 22.74
C LYS A 208 2.16 -25.79 21.95
N GLY A 209 3.33 -25.49 21.40
CA GLY A 209 4.10 -26.43 20.58
C GLY A 209 3.61 -26.59 19.13
N VAL A 210 2.55 -25.87 18.74
CA VAL A 210 2.12 -25.81 17.33
C VAL A 210 3.11 -24.96 16.55
N LYS A 211 3.65 -25.49 15.46
CA LYS A 211 4.54 -24.75 14.55
C LYS A 211 3.72 -23.72 13.76
N SER A 212 4.10 -22.46 13.88
CA SER A 212 3.47 -21.39 13.09
C SER A 212 3.78 -21.52 11.60
N LYS A 213 2.77 -21.33 10.76
CA LYS A 213 2.91 -21.22 9.30
C LYS A 213 3.20 -19.76 8.90
N LYS A 214 3.84 -19.54 7.74
CA LYS A 214 4.07 -18.18 7.19
C LYS A 214 2.78 -17.63 6.58
N ALA A 215 2.14 -16.69 7.28
CA ALA A 215 0.88 -16.03 6.90
C ALA A 215 -0.31 -16.99 6.67
N TYR A 216 -1.51 -16.45 6.77
CA TYR A 216 -2.73 -17.20 6.43
C TYR A 216 -2.81 -17.37 4.90
N ASN A 217 -3.01 -18.61 4.43
CA ASN A 217 -3.31 -18.91 3.04
C ASN A 217 -4.81 -19.27 2.92
N PRO A 218 -5.62 -18.52 2.14
CA PRO A 218 -7.02 -18.86 1.90
C PRO A 218 -7.23 -20.24 1.26
N ASP A 219 -6.24 -20.74 0.50
CA ASP A 219 -6.29 -22.02 -0.21
C ASP A 219 -5.91 -23.23 0.68
N ASP A 220 -5.41 -22.99 1.91
CA ASP A 220 -5.20 -24.05 2.89
C ASP A 220 -6.59 -24.58 3.33
N LYS A 221 -7.03 -25.70 2.73
CA LYS A 221 -8.27 -26.49 2.97
C LYS A 221 -9.36 -25.79 3.80
N PRO A 222 -10.61 -25.63 3.29
CA PRO A 222 -11.66 -24.83 3.93
C PRO A 222 -11.78 -25.16 5.41
N THR A 223 -11.28 -24.25 6.23
CA THR A 223 -11.49 -24.29 7.68
C THR A 223 -12.66 -23.38 8.00
N SER A 224 -13.34 -23.63 9.12
CA SER A 224 -14.27 -22.66 9.71
C SER A 224 -13.62 -21.29 10.02
N GLY A 225 -12.31 -21.14 9.78
CA GLY A 225 -11.59 -19.87 9.82
C GLY A 225 -11.99 -18.89 8.72
N ALA A 226 -12.41 -19.34 7.54
CA ALA A 226 -12.91 -18.44 6.51
C ALA A 226 -14.23 -17.77 6.95
N ALA A 227 -15.16 -18.56 7.51
CA ALA A 227 -16.41 -18.07 8.08
C ALA A 227 -16.19 -17.16 9.30
N VAL A 228 -15.22 -17.48 10.17
CA VAL A 228 -14.88 -16.63 11.31
C VAL A 228 -14.14 -15.37 10.92
N ARG A 229 -13.24 -15.42 9.93
CA ARG A 229 -12.67 -14.20 9.35
C ARG A 229 -13.77 -13.35 8.73
N ALA A 230 -14.70 -13.95 7.98
CA ALA A 230 -15.84 -13.24 7.41
C ALA A 230 -16.77 -12.63 8.48
N SER A 231 -17.03 -13.33 9.59
CA SER A 231 -17.85 -12.82 10.70
C SER A 231 -17.10 -11.84 11.62
N ALA A 232 -15.77 -11.97 11.71
CA ALA A 232 -14.87 -11.06 12.43
C ALA A 232 -14.57 -9.79 11.64
N MET A 233 -14.66 -9.87 10.32
CA MET A 233 -14.71 -8.76 9.40
C MET A 233 -16.13 -8.23 9.43
N LEU A 234 -16.47 -7.45 10.46
CA LEU A 234 -17.59 -6.54 10.31
C LEU A 234 -17.44 -5.82 8.97
N PRO A 235 -18.53 -5.58 8.21
CA PRO A 235 -18.46 -4.66 7.12
C PRO A 235 -17.93 -3.33 7.67
N HIS A 236 -16.66 -3.02 7.38
CA HIS A 236 -16.13 -1.67 7.53
C HIS A 236 -17.05 -0.79 6.73
N VAL A 237 -17.50 0.28 7.37
CA VAL A 237 -18.26 1.32 6.72
C VAL A 237 -17.35 1.85 5.60
N SER A 238 -17.64 1.51 4.35
CA SER A 238 -16.93 2.05 3.20
C SER A 238 -17.26 3.53 3.08
N TYR A 239 -16.43 4.38 3.68
CA TYR A 239 -16.61 5.83 3.61
C TYR A 239 -16.28 6.31 2.19
N ARG A 240 -17.29 6.87 1.51
CA ARG A 240 -17.27 7.43 0.16
C ARG A 240 -18.25 8.61 0.08
N GLY A 241 -18.24 9.39 -0.99
CA GLY A 241 -19.16 10.51 -1.09
C GLY A 241 -18.65 11.74 -0.35
N GLY A 242 -18.75 12.88 -1.04
CA GLY A 242 -18.28 14.18 -0.56
C GLY A 242 -17.28 14.83 -1.52
N ASP A 243 -16.65 14.04 -2.40
CA ASP A 243 -15.80 14.53 -3.48
C ASP A 243 -15.96 13.64 -4.73
N ALA A 244 -16.53 14.22 -5.80
CA ALA A 244 -16.87 13.48 -7.00
C ALA A 244 -15.64 12.98 -7.78
N GLU A 245 -14.53 13.72 -7.75
CA GLU A 245 -13.30 13.34 -8.45
C GLU A 245 -12.58 12.23 -7.68
N TYR A 246 -12.55 12.32 -6.35
CA TYR A 246 -11.96 11.27 -5.52
C TYR A 246 -12.79 9.98 -5.57
N ASP A 247 -14.12 10.09 -5.57
CA ASP A 247 -14.98 8.90 -5.72
C ASP A 247 -14.78 8.22 -7.09
N ALA A 248 -14.52 8.99 -8.15
CA ALA A 248 -14.16 8.45 -9.45
C ALA A 248 -12.81 7.72 -9.40
N PHE A 249 -11.80 8.30 -8.74
CA PHE A 249 -10.52 7.63 -8.49
C PHE A 249 -10.69 6.33 -7.71
N LEU A 250 -11.45 6.33 -6.62
CA LEU A 250 -11.77 5.15 -5.82
C LEU A 250 -12.61 4.10 -6.56
N SER A 251 -13.13 4.42 -7.75
CA SER A 251 -13.84 3.51 -8.65
C SER A 251 -12.97 3.03 -9.82
N SER A 252 -11.77 3.60 -10.00
CA SER A 252 -10.79 3.22 -11.01
C SER A 252 -9.92 2.05 -10.54
N GLU A 253 -9.19 1.43 -11.47
CA GLU A 253 -8.18 0.39 -11.16
C GLU A 253 -7.07 0.88 -10.21
N HIS A 254 -6.80 2.18 -10.20
CA HIS A 254 -5.79 2.80 -9.34
C HIS A 254 -6.26 2.95 -7.88
N GLY A 255 -7.57 3.10 -7.64
CA GLY A 255 -8.13 3.43 -6.33
C GLY A 255 -9.09 2.37 -5.76
N MET A 256 -9.54 1.39 -6.54
CA MET A 256 -10.59 0.43 -6.11
C MET A 256 -10.21 -0.42 -4.88
N SER A 257 -8.91 -0.58 -4.61
CA SER A 257 -8.40 -1.30 -3.44
C SER A 257 -8.31 -0.42 -2.18
N ARG A 258 -8.50 0.90 -2.29
CA ARG A 258 -8.42 1.83 -1.17
C ARG A 258 -9.60 1.63 -0.21
N ARG A 259 -9.31 1.79 1.07
CA ARG A 259 -10.27 1.65 2.18
C ARG A 259 -10.03 2.76 3.18
N HIS A 260 -11.10 3.34 3.68
CA HIS A 260 -11.05 4.42 4.67
C HIS A 260 -11.57 3.96 6.02
N HIS A 261 -10.94 4.46 7.09
CA HIS A 261 -11.30 4.08 8.46
C HIS A 261 -12.31 5.04 9.10
N SER A 262 -12.47 6.24 8.52
CA SER A 262 -13.43 7.25 8.96
C SER A 262 -13.77 8.23 7.81
N VAL A 263 -14.83 9.04 8.00
CA VAL A 263 -15.16 10.16 7.10
C VAL A 263 -14.00 11.19 7.05
N GLU A 264 -13.30 11.39 8.16
CA GLU A 264 -12.15 12.30 8.23
C GLU A 264 -10.95 11.78 7.44
N ASP A 265 -10.67 10.48 7.54
CA ASP A 265 -9.64 9.82 6.72
C ASP A 265 -9.99 9.93 5.22
N TYR A 266 -11.25 9.71 4.85
CA TYR A 266 -11.73 9.94 3.48
C TYR A 266 -11.48 11.38 3.02
N HIS A 267 -11.92 12.40 3.77
CA HIS A 267 -11.72 13.80 3.37
C HIS A 267 -10.25 14.20 3.35
N HIS A 268 -9.44 13.66 4.27
CA HIS A 268 -8.00 13.89 4.27
C HIS A 268 -7.35 13.34 2.99
N ARG A 269 -7.70 12.11 2.61
CA ARG A 269 -7.22 11.45 1.38
C ARG A 269 -7.75 12.14 0.12
N ALA A 270 -9.02 12.55 0.11
CA ALA A 270 -9.60 13.35 -0.96
C ALA A 270 -8.84 14.67 -1.15
N ALA A 271 -8.53 15.37 -0.05
CA ALA A 271 -7.76 16.61 -0.12
C ALA A 271 -6.33 16.41 -0.63
N ILE A 272 -5.68 15.27 -0.32
CA ILE A 272 -4.39 14.90 -0.93
C ILE A 272 -4.58 14.65 -2.44
N HIS A 273 -5.57 13.85 -2.80
CA HIS A 273 -5.89 13.54 -4.19
C HIS A 273 -6.14 14.79 -5.04
N SER A 274 -6.96 15.74 -4.57
CA SER A 274 -7.22 16.99 -5.29
C SER A 274 -5.97 17.86 -5.44
N ARG A 275 -5.06 17.85 -4.44
CA ARG A 275 -3.76 18.55 -4.56
C ARG A 275 -2.90 17.92 -5.65
N ASN A 276 -2.77 16.60 -5.65
CA ASN A 276 -2.01 15.88 -6.66
C ASN A 276 -2.61 16.05 -8.07
N LEU A 277 -3.94 16.01 -8.18
CA LEU A 277 -4.65 16.21 -9.45
C LEU A 277 -4.40 17.61 -10.02
N ARG A 278 -4.42 18.66 -9.17
CA ARG A 278 -4.10 20.02 -9.59
C ARG A 278 -2.65 20.14 -10.09
N MET A 279 -1.69 19.57 -9.36
CA MET A 279 -0.28 19.56 -9.78
C MET A 279 -0.10 18.87 -11.15
N ILE A 280 -0.77 17.73 -11.35
CA ILE A 280 -0.77 17.02 -12.65
C ILE A 280 -1.36 17.90 -13.75
N ALA A 281 -2.49 18.57 -13.49
CA ALA A 281 -3.14 19.46 -14.45
C ALA A 281 -2.25 20.67 -14.80
N GLU A 282 -1.61 21.28 -13.81
CA GLU A 282 -0.67 22.40 -13.98
C GLU A 282 0.53 21.99 -14.84
N HIS A 283 1.15 20.83 -14.57
CA HIS A 283 2.23 20.29 -15.41
C HIS A 283 1.75 20.05 -16.85
N ASN A 284 0.60 19.40 -17.02
CA ASN A 284 0.08 19.06 -18.34
C ASN A 284 -0.38 20.29 -19.14
N ALA A 285 -0.69 21.41 -18.50
CA ALA A 285 -1.06 22.66 -19.16
C ALA A 285 0.13 23.41 -19.78
N ARG A 286 1.37 23.06 -19.41
CA ARG A 286 2.58 23.67 -19.99
C ARG A 286 2.73 23.37 -21.48
N GLU A 287 3.12 24.39 -22.26
CA GLU A 287 3.39 24.24 -23.70
C GLU A 287 4.75 23.60 -23.98
N ASP A 288 5.71 23.79 -23.08
CA ASP A 288 7.11 23.35 -23.20
C ASP A 288 7.38 21.96 -22.58
N LYS A 289 6.35 21.26 -22.10
CA LYS A 289 6.52 19.95 -21.46
C LYS A 289 7.01 18.91 -22.47
N THR A 290 7.97 18.10 -22.06
CA THR A 290 8.47 16.94 -22.83
C THR A 290 7.84 15.62 -22.39
N PHE A 291 7.03 15.64 -21.33
CA PHE A 291 6.33 14.48 -20.81
C PHE A 291 5.00 14.89 -20.18
N THR A 292 4.09 13.94 -20.04
CA THR A 292 2.82 14.12 -19.34
C THR A 292 2.80 13.38 -18.01
N MET A 293 2.01 13.89 -17.09
CA MET A 293 1.69 13.24 -15.83
C MET A 293 0.25 12.72 -15.85
N ALA A 294 -0.03 11.66 -15.09
CA ALA A 294 -1.38 11.13 -14.91
C ALA A 294 -1.60 10.63 -13.49
N MET A 295 -2.87 10.65 -13.07
CA MET A 295 -3.26 10.04 -11.80
C MET A 295 -3.03 8.53 -11.88
N ASN A 296 -2.40 7.96 -10.86
CA ASN A 296 -2.11 6.53 -10.77
C ASN A 296 -2.38 6.04 -9.35
N LYS A 297 -1.97 4.81 -9.01
CA LYS A 297 -2.23 4.22 -7.68
C LYS A 297 -1.72 5.06 -6.51
N PHE A 298 -0.73 5.94 -6.70
CA PHE A 298 -0.21 6.84 -5.64
C PHE A 298 -1.04 8.13 -5.48
N GLY A 299 -2.17 8.25 -6.15
CA GLY A 299 -2.96 9.48 -6.26
C GLY A 299 -3.41 10.09 -4.94
N ASP A 300 -3.66 9.28 -3.92
CA ASP A 300 -4.10 9.71 -2.60
C ASP A 300 -3.01 9.63 -1.52
N TRP A 301 -1.75 9.51 -1.95
CA TRP A 301 -0.60 9.50 -1.07
C TRP A 301 0.01 10.89 -1.01
N HIS A 302 0.37 11.33 0.20
CA HIS A 302 1.24 12.48 0.37
C HIS A 302 2.66 12.13 -0.10
N GLU A 303 3.43 13.13 -0.55
CA GLU A 303 4.84 12.95 -0.95
C GLU A 303 5.64 12.21 0.13
N ASP A 304 5.54 12.66 1.38
CA ASP A 304 6.22 12.03 2.52
C ASP A 304 5.81 10.56 2.74
N GLU A 305 4.54 10.21 2.50
CA GLU A 305 4.07 8.84 2.63
C GLU A 305 4.65 7.98 1.51
N PHE A 306 4.68 8.51 0.29
CA PHE A 306 5.28 7.85 -0.86
C PHE A 306 6.78 7.60 -0.65
N LEU A 307 7.55 8.63 -0.29
CA LEU A 307 8.97 8.50 0.00
C LEU A 307 9.23 7.53 1.16
N ALA A 308 8.37 7.55 2.18
CA ALA A 308 8.49 6.61 3.29
C ALA A 308 8.23 5.16 2.87
N ALA A 309 7.26 4.89 2.01
CA ALA A 309 6.86 3.52 1.68
C ALA A 309 7.63 2.92 0.50
N MET A 310 8.05 3.74 -0.47
CA MET A 310 8.62 3.27 -1.74
C MET A 310 10.15 3.39 -1.81
N MET A 311 10.75 4.31 -1.05
CA MET A 311 12.20 4.57 -1.10
C MET A 311 12.98 3.83 0.00
N PRO A 312 14.23 3.38 -0.28
CA PRO A 312 15.15 2.82 0.71
C PRO A 312 15.34 3.69 1.96
N LYS A 313 15.40 3.07 3.15
CA LYS A 313 15.54 3.81 4.43
C LYS A 313 16.84 4.60 4.54
N ALA A 314 17.93 4.08 3.96
CA ALA A 314 19.24 4.75 3.95
C ALA A 314 19.15 6.14 3.29
N HIS A 315 18.36 6.26 2.24
CA HIS A 315 18.09 7.54 1.56
C HIS A 315 17.22 8.47 2.43
N ARG A 316 16.18 7.94 3.10
CA ARG A 316 15.30 8.73 3.99
C ARG A 316 16.05 9.43 5.14
N ARG A 317 17.10 8.81 5.68
CA ARG A 317 17.96 9.43 6.72
C ARG A 317 18.69 10.66 6.19
N LYS A 318 19.17 10.62 4.95
CA LYS A 318 19.85 11.75 4.28
C LYS A 318 18.86 12.88 3.97
N MET A 319 17.70 12.57 3.41
CA MET A 319 16.67 13.57 3.06
C MET A 319 16.10 14.29 4.30
N ARG A 320 15.85 13.57 5.40
CA ARG A 320 15.44 14.20 6.67
C ARG A 320 16.48 15.18 7.19
N ALA A 321 17.77 14.84 7.07
CA ALA A 321 18.85 15.73 7.49
C ALA A 321 18.96 16.97 6.59
N GLN A 322 18.69 16.87 5.28
CA GLN A 322 18.68 18.01 4.37
C GLN A 322 17.46 18.92 4.57
N ARG A 323 16.26 18.35 4.71
CA ARG A 323 15.02 19.13 4.93
C ARG A 323 15.03 19.84 6.28
N ALA A 324 15.63 19.22 7.31
CA ALA A 324 15.89 19.89 8.59
C ALA A 324 16.83 21.10 8.45
N ARG A 325 17.86 21.01 7.59
CA ARG A 325 18.74 22.15 7.28
C ARG A 325 18.00 23.25 6.52
N GLN A 326 17.20 22.91 5.50
CA GLN A 326 16.43 23.89 4.73
C GLN A 326 15.36 24.60 5.56
N LEU A 327 14.62 23.87 6.42
CA LEU A 327 13.66 24.46 7.36
C LEU A 327 14.35 25.32 8.43
N GLY A 328 15.55 24.92 8.87
CA GLY A 328 16.42 25.73 9.70
C GLY A 328 16.82 27.03 9.01
N GLN A 329 17.31 26.95 7.77
CA GLN A 329 17.72 28.11 6.97
C GLN A 329 16.57 29.10 6.73
N ALA A 330 15.38 28.59 6.37
CA ALA A 330 14.19 29.42 6.16
C ALA A 330 13.70 30.10 7.44
N ALA A 331 13.88 29.47 8.61
CA ALA A 331 13.60 30.09 9.90
C ALA A 331 14.63 31.18 10.26
N CYS A 332 15.87 31.05 9.80
CA CYS A 332 16.94 32.04 9.99
C CYS A 332 16.76 33.27 9.09
N ASP A 333 16.39 33.09 7.83
CA ASP A 333 16.20 34.18 6.86
C ASP A 333 15.01 35.09 7.22
N GLY A 334 13.98 34.53 7.87
CA GLY A 334 12.82 35.29 8.36
C GLY A 334 13.09 36.12 9.62
N ALA A 335 14.18 35.86 10.35
CA ALA A 335 14.47 36.47 11.64
C ALA A 335 15.51 37.61 11.58
N GLY A 336 16.20 37.80 10.44
CA GLY A 336 17.22 38.83 10.30
C GLY A 336 18.45 38.66 11.21
N VAL A 337 18.67 37.45 11.74
CA VAL A 337 19.81 37.13 12.62
C VAL A 337 20.78 36.25 11.84
N GLY A 338 21.99 36.78 11.58
CA GLY A 338 23.07 36.02 10.96
C GLY A 338 23.42 34.80 11.80
N CYS A 339 23.33 33.62 11.19
CA CYS A 339 23.72 32.37 11.81
C CYS A 339 25.19 32.11 11.49
N GLY A 340 26.01 31.98 12.54
CA GLY A 340 27.40 31.58 12.40
C GLY A 340 27.47 30.12 11.95
N ASP A 341 28.27 29.86 10.92
CA ASP A 341 28.65 28.52 10.53
C ASP A 341 29.30 27.81 11.73
N SER A 342 28.64 26.78 12.23
CA SER A 342 29.34 25.74 12.98
C SER A 342 29.69 24.68 11.95
N ASP A 343 30.95 24.70 11.52
CA ASP A 343 31.59 23.63 10.78
C ASP A 343 31.53 22.34 11.62
N ASP A 344 30.48 21.54 11.46
CA ASP A 344 30.49 20.12 11.79
C ASP A 344 31.31 19.40 10.70
N SER A 345 32.62 19.60 10.81
CA SER A 345 33.63 18.75 10.20
C SER A 345 33.66 17.43 10.96
N ASP A 346 32.73 16.53 10.64
CA ASP A 346 32.88 15.10 10.92
C ASP A 346 33.98 14.55 10.02
N SER A 347 35.21 14.87 10.41
CA SER A 347 36.43 14.20 10.04
C SER A 347 36.37 12.79 10.62
N ASN A 348 35.76 11.87 9.89
CA ASN A 348 35.85 10.46 10.24
C ASN A 348 37.28 9.99 9.93
N SER A 349 38.13 10.07 10.94
CA SER A 349 39.48 9.55 10.91
C SER A 349 39.43 8.05 10.66
N ASP A 350 39.94 7.64 9.50
CA ASP A 350 40.31 6.27 9.19
C ASP A 350 41.21 5.71 10.29
N SER A 351 40.62 4.92 11.19
CA SER A 351 41.36 3.97 12.00
C SER A 351 41.22 2.60 11.33
N ALA A 352 42.23 2.30 10.52
CA ALA A 352 42.43 0.99 9.91
C ALA A 352 42.58 -0.08 10.99
N SER A 353 41.47 -0.68 11.41
CA SER A 353 41.46 -1.96 12.11
C SER A 353 41.31 -3.07 11.08
N SER A 354 42.45 -3.52 10.56
CA SER A 354 42.63 -4.75 9.79
C SER A 354 41.95 -5.95 10.49
N LYS A 355 40.77 -6.34 10.00
CA LYS A 355 40.27 -7.71 10.09
C LYS A 355 40.03 -8.21 8.68
N ASN A 356 41.03 -8.93 8.20
CA ASN A 356 41.09 -9.53 6.88
C ASN A 356 40.09 -10.71 6.82
N SER A 357 38.87 -10.43 6.37
CA SER A 357 37.89 -11.42 5.91
C SER A 357 37.41 -10.98 4.53
N THR A 358 38.26 -11.15 3.52
CA THR A 358 37.93 -10.87 2.12
C THR A 358 36.95 -11.92 1.60
N LYS A 359 35.66 -11.75 1.92
CA LYS A 359 34.60 -12.46 1.20
C LYS A 359 34.73 -12.09 -0.28
N PRO A 360 34.63 -13.06 -1.21
CA PRO A 360 34.65 -12.75 -2.64
C PRO A 360 33.47 -11.82 -2.96
N THR A 361 33.76 -10.67 -3.56
CA THR A 361 32.73 -9.69 -3.97
C THR A 361 31.94 -10.17 -5.19
N TYR A 362 32.42 -11.22 -5.87
CA TYR A 362 31.91 -11.71 -7.16
C TYR A 362 31.87 -10.61 -8.23
N GLU A 363 32.69 -9.57 -8.07
CA GLU A 363 32.88 -8.53 -9.06
C GLU A 363 33.81 -9.04 -10.16
N ILE A 364 33.40 -8.80 -11.40
CA ILE A 364 34.11 -9.12 -12.63
C ILE A 364 34.52 -7.80 -13.27
N VAL A 365 35.73 -7.76 -13.82
CA VAL A 365 36.24 -6.59 -14.51
C VAL A 365 35.37 -6.31 -15.75
N TYR A 366 34.96 -5.05 -15.90
CA TYR A 366 34.32 -4.60 -17.13
C TYR A 366 35.29 -4.66 -18.30
N GLU A 367 34.92 -5.42 -19.33
CA GLU A 367 35.63 -5.47 -20.60
C GLU A 367 34.66 -5.14 -21.74
N PRO A 368 34.87 -4.03 -22.48
CA PRO A 368 34.02 -3.67 -23.60
C PRO A 368 34.17 -4.71 -24.71
N LEU A 369 33.05 -5.28 -25.18
CA LEU A 369 33.07 -6.27 -26.27
C LEU A 369 33.17 -5.59 -27.65
N LEU A 370 32.71 -4.35 -27.76
CA LEU A 370 32.82 -3.56 -28.98
C LEU A 370 33.98 -2.57 -28.87
N GLN A 371 34.96 -2.68 -29.77
CA GLN A 371 36.12 -1.79 -29.83
C GLN A 371 35.80 -0.39 -30.38
N HIS A 372 34.67 -0.20 -31.07
CA HIS A 372 34.31 1.07 -31.69
C HIS A 372 32.82 1.41 -31.51
N ALA A 373 32.55 2.64 -31.06
CA ALA A 373 31.22 3.16 -30.74
C ALA A 373 30.32 3.37 -31.97
N ASP A 374 30.90 3.51 -33.16
CA ASP A 374 30.21 3.65 -34.44
C ASP A 374 29.44 2.40 -34.86
N ARG A 375 29.73 1.24 -34.24
CA ARG A 375 29.02 -0.02 -34.47
C ARG A 375 27.75 -0.18 -33.64
N LEU A 376 27.47 0.73 -32.70
CA LEU A 376 26.27 0.66 -31.88
C LEU A 376 25.03 1.07 -32.68
N PRO A 377 23.92 0.32 -32.60
CA PRO A 377 22.66 0.76 -33.17
C PRO A 377 22.24 2.12 -32.59
N LYS A 378 21.55 2.93 -33.38
CA LYS A 378 20.99 4.22 -32.93
C LYS A 378 19.91 4.04 -31.86
N GLU A 379 19.19 2.92 -31.91
CA GLU A 379 18.15 2.55 -30.97
C GLU A 379 18.27 1.07 -30.60
N VAL A 380 18.07 0.77 -29.32
CA VAL A 380 18.00 -0.58 -28.76
C VAL A 380 16.80 -0.63 -27.83
N SER A 381 16.00 -1.68 -27.92
CA SER A 381 14.92 -1.95 -26.97
C SER A 381 14.77 -3.44 -26.74
N TRP A 382 14.93 -3.85 -25.49
CA TRP A 382 14.61 -5.19 -25.01
C TRP A 382 13.14 -5.33 -24.62
N ARG A 383 12.35 -4.24 -24.61
CA ARG A 383 10.93 -4.25 -24.25
C ARG A 383 10.16 -5.25 -25.11
N GLY A 384 9.46 -6.17 -24.45
CA GLY A 384 8.68 -7.22 -25.12
C GLY A 384 9.50 -8.38 -25.71
N SER A 385 10.83 -8.38 -25.56
CA SER A 385 11.68 -9.53 -25.86
C SER A 385 11.70 -10.53 -24.68
N GLY A 386 12.25 -11.73 -24.87
CA GLY A 386 12.41 -12.68 -23.76
C GLY A 386 13.49 -12.30 -22.73
N ALA A 387 14.32 -11.29 -23.02
CA ALA A 387 15.26 -10.71 -22.06
C ALA A 387 14.57 -9.77 -21.07
N ASP A 388 13.36 -9.34 -21.40
CA ASP A 388 12.51 -8.52 -20.55
C ASP A 388 11.35 -9.38 -20.00
N ALA A 389 10.81 -8.97 -18.86
CA ALA A 389 9.69 -9.68 -18.26
C ALA A 389 8.41 -9.41 -19.07
N PRO A 390 7.54 -10.41 -19.28
CA PRO A 390 6.30 -10.22 -20.02
C PRO A 390 5.31 -9.29 -19.30
N VAL A 391 5.47 -9.10 -17.98
CA VAL A 391 4.66 -8.21 -17.15
C VAL A 391 5.58 -7.46 -16.18
N VAL A 392 5.33 -6.16 -16.02
CA VAL A 392 6.05 -5.34 -15.04
C VAL A 392 5.58 -5.69 -13.63
N LYS A 393 6.52 -6.09 -12.77
CA LYS A 393 6.23 -6.53 -11.40
C LYS A 393 5.96 -5.34 -10.46
N ASP A 394 5.45 -5.62 -9.26
CA ASP A 394 5.12 -4.61 -8.24
C ASP A 394 5.84 -4.88 -6.91
N GLN A 395 6.71 -3.94 -6.49
CA GLN A 395 7.45 -4.02 -5.23
C GLN A 395 6.56 -3.79 -3.99
N SER A 396 5.33 -3.30 -4.17
CA SER A 396 4.42 -2.94 -3.07
C SER A 396 5.06 -1.93 -2.10
N SER A 397 4.62 -1.86 -0.84
CA SER A 397 5.15 -0.94 0.19
C SER A 397 6.41 -1.48 0.88
N CYS A 398 7.42 -1.82 0.09
CA CYS A 398 8.72 -2.34 0.55
C CYS A 398 9.82 -1.71 -0.31
N GLY A 399 10.90 -1.21 0.31
CA GLY A 399 12.05 -0.59 -0.36
C GLY A 399 12.98 -1.58 -1.06
N SER A 400 12.42 -2.48 -1.86
CA SER A 400 13.11 -3.61 -2.50
C SER A 400 13.42 -3.37 -3.99
N CYS A 401 13.30 -2.14 -4.49
CA CYS A 401 13.62 -1.79 -5.89
C CYS A 401 14.98 -2.35 -6.35
N TRP A 402 15.98 -2.35 -5.46
CA TRP A 402 17.30 -2.95 -5.69
C TRP A 402 17.25 -4.43 -6.04
N ALA A 403 16.38 -5.20 -5.39
CA ALA A 403 16.19 -6.62 -5.66
C ALA A 403 15.49 -6.84 -7.01
N PHE A 404 14.49 -6.03 -7.34
CA PHE A 404 13.80 -6.08 -8.64
C PHE A 404 14.71 -5.68 -9.81
N SER A 405 15.57 -4.69 -9.60
CA SER A 405 16.55 -4.26 -10.60
C SER A 405 17.61 -5.34 -10.82
N ALA A 406 18.14 -5.91 -9.73
CA ALA A 406 19.08 -7.03 -9.78
C ALA A 406 18.50 -8.27 -10.47
N THR A 407 17.29 -8.70 -10.10
CA THR A 407 16.65 -9.85 -10.74
C THR A 407 16.35 -9.59 -12.20
N GLY A 408 15.90 -8.39 -12.57
CA GLY A 408 15.70 -8.01 -13.97
C GLY A 408 16.97 -8.13 -14.82
N ALA A 409 18.11 -7.64 -14.30
CA ALA A 409 19.40 -7.76 -14.99
C ALA A 409 19.85 -9.22 -15.10
N MET A 410 19.61 -10.03 -14.05
CA MET A 410 19.88 -11.47 -14.06
C MET A 410 19.00 -12.24 -15.06
N GLU A 411 17.71 -11.94 -15.14
CA GLU A 411 16.77 -12.51 -16.10
C GLU A 411 17.20 -12.19 -17.54
N GLY A 412 17.59 -10.93 -17.79
CA GLY A 412 18.10 -10.46 -19.08
C GLY A 412 19.40 -11.15 -19.49
N ALA A 413 20.40 -11.18 -18.60
CA ALA A 413 21.67 -11.85 -18.85
C ALA A 413 21.49 -13.36 -19.11
N TRP A 414 20.57 -14.01 -18.38
CA TRP A 414 20.26 -15.42 -18.59
C TRP A 414 19.62 -15.67 -19.96
N TYR A 415 18.72 -14.79 -20.40
CA TYR A 415 18.13 -14.89 -21.74
C TYR A 415 19.18 -14.68 -22.83
N VAL A 416 20.04 -13.67 -22.71
CA VAL A 416 21.13 -13.43 -23.68
C VAL A 416 22.05 -14.64 -23.79
N ALA A 417 22.36 -15.31 -22.67
CA ALA A 417 23.23 -16.48 -22.66
C ALA A 417 22.56 -17.78 -23.17
N THR A 418 21.25 -17.94 -23.01
CA THR A 418 20.58 -19.25 -23.19
C THR A 418 19.40 -19.26 -24.16
N GLY A 419 18.89 -18.09 -24.55
CA GLY A 419 17.63 -17.92 -25.28
C GLY A 419 16.38 -18.29 -24.47
N LYS A 420 16.50 -18.59 -23.17
CA LYS A 420 15.38 -19.04 -22.32
C LYS A 420 14.92 -17.93 -21.39
N HIS A 421 13.65 -17.57 -21.50
CA HIS A 421 13.03 -16.66 -20.56
C HIS A 421 12.86 -17.32 -19.18
N LEU A 422 13.11 -16.57 -18.12
CA LEU A 422 12.96 -17.01 -16.74
C LEU A 422 12.44 -15.86 -15.89
N SER A 423 11.57 -16.16 -14.92
CA SER A 423 11.20 -15.22 -13.87
C SER A 423 11.81 -15.64 -12.54
N LEU A 424 12.73 -14.83 -12.04
CA LEU A 424 13.53 -15.06 -10.83
C LEU A 424 12.85 -14.46 -9.59
N SER A 425 13.20 -14.99 -8.41
CA SER A 425 12.63 -14.59 -7.12
C SER A 425 13.34 -13.37 -6.51
N GLU A 426 12.65 -12.23 -6.52
CA GLU A 426 13.05 -11.05 -5.74
C GLU A 426 13.02 -11.33 -4.24
N GLN A 427 12.03 -12.09 -3.78
CA GLN A 427 11.87 -12.38 -2.36
C GLN A 427 13.05 -13.16 -1.79
N GLU A 428 13.66 -14.05 -2.57
CA GLU A 428 14.85 -14.74 -2.10
C GLU A 428 16.01 -13.76 -1.93
N VAL A 429 16.19 -12.81 -2.86
CA VAL A 429 17.18 -11.75 -2.72
C VAL A 429 16.91 -10.93 -1.45
N VAL A 430 15.66 -10.50 -1.24
CA VAL A 430 15.20 -9.79 -0.03
C VAL A 430 15.45 -10.60 1.25
N ASP A 431 15.15 -11.89 1.28
CA ASP A 431 15.19 -12.73 2.48
C ASP A 431 16.59 -13.30 2.79
N CYS A 432 17.48 -13.41 1.80
CA CYS A 432 18.71 -14.21 1.92
C CYS A 432 20.02 -13.45 1.68
N SER A 433 20.00 -12.22 1.16
CA SER A 433 21.24 -11.50 0.85
C SER A 433 21.87 -10.79 2.07
N TRP A 434 21.30 -10.95 3.27
CA TRP A 434 21.78 -10.34 4.51
C TRP A 434 23.22 -10.78 4.79
N GLY A 435 24.15 -9.83 4.92
CA GLY A 435 25.54 -10.11 5.32
C GLY A 435 26.44 -10.80 4.28
N VAL A 436 26.04 -10.85 3.01
CA VAL A 436 26.81 -11.50 1.93
C VAL A 436 28.11 -10.75 1.60
N VAL A 437 28.15 -9.44 1.80
CA VAL A 437 29.26 -8.61 1.30
C VAL A 437 29.87 -7.62 2.28
N ASP A 438 29.31 -7.41 3.48
CA ASP A 438 29.98 -6.72 4.59
C ASP A 438 29.35 -7.11 5.95
N ASP A 439 30.09 -6.89 7.05
CA ASP A 439 29.65 -7.06 8.45
C ASP A 439 28.65 -5.97 8.90
N PHE A 440 28.16 -5.13 7.98
CA PHE A 440 27.16 -4.11 8.28
C PHE A 440 25.76 -4.72 8.32
N GLU A 441 25.24 -4.88 9.54
CA GLU A 441 23.91 -5.44 9.86
C GLU A 441 22.71 -4.58 9.36
N ASP A 442 22.95 -3.40 8.75
CA ASP A 442 21.92 -2.33 8.69
C ASP A 442 21.29 -2.02 7.31
N ALA A 443 21.66 -2.68 6.21
CA ALA A 443 21.06 -2.41 4.90
C ALA A 443 20.80 -3.70 4.10
N GLY A 444 19.53 -4.09 4.02
CA GLY A 444 19.05 -5.29 3.33
C GLY A 444 17.52 -5.38 3.38
N GLY A 445 16.95 -6.32 2.63
CA GLY A 445 15.51 -6.54 2.61
C GLY A 445 14.71 -5.33 2.13
N CYS A 446 13.65 -4.98 2.85
CA CYS A 446 12.78 -3.84 2.59
C CYS A 446 13.36 -2.48 2.99
N ASP A 447 14.50 -2.47 3.69
CA ASP A 447 15.19 -1.24 4.06
C ASP A 447 16.11 -0.70 2.96
N GLY A 448 16.29 -1.52 1.92
CA GLY A 448 17.02 -1.20 0.71
C GLY A 448 18.48 -1.63 0.74
N ASN A 449 19.05 -1.78 -0.45
CA ASN A 449 20.44 -2.12 -0.66
C ASN A 449 20.88 -1.71 -2.07
N GLU A 450 22.12 -2.03 -2.43
CA GLU A 450 22.61 -1.85 -3.80
C GLU A 450 22.26 -3.06 -4.68
N PRO A 451 21.87 -2.88 -5.96
CA PRO A 451 21.50 -3.98 -6.84
C PRO A 451 22.61 -5.03 -7.04
N TRP A 452 23.87 -4.60 -7.13
CA TRP A 452 25.01 -5.50 -7.33
C TRP A 452 25.13 -6.55 -6.22
N LYS A 453 24.71 -6.22 -4.99
CA LYS A 453 24.73 -7.16 -3.86
C LYS A 453 23.73 -8.30 -4.04
N GLY A 454 22.61 -8.04 -4.71
CA GLY A 454 21.64 -9.09 -5.07
C GLY A 454 22.22 -10.08 -6.08
N ILE A 455 22.99 -9.59 -7.05
CA ILE A 455 23.67 -10.43 -8.03
C ILE A 455 24.84 -11.19 -7.38
N ALA A 456 25.63 -10.54 -6.53
CA ALA A 456 26.70 -11.16 -5.75
C ALA A 456 26.15 -12.28 -4.84
N TYR A 457 25.00 -12.05 -4.20
CA TYR A 457 24.28 -13.10 -3.48
C TYR A 457 23.96 -14.29 -4.38
N ALA A 458 23.33 -14.06 -5.53
CA ALA A 458 22.96 -15.14 -6.44
C ALA A 458 24.18 -15.95 -6.90
N ALA A 459 25.31 -15.30 -7.17
CA ALA A 459 26.57 -15.97 -7.49
C ALA A 459 27.08 -16.82 -6.31
N SER A 460 27.13 -16.24 -5.11
CA SER A 460 27.58 -16.94 -3.89
C SER A 460 26.69 -18.12 -3.48
N ALA A 461 25.39 -18.01 -3.74
CA ALA A 461 24.37 -18.98 -3.35
C ALA A 461 24.31 -20.20 -4.29
N GLY A 462 25.10 -20.20 -5.39
CA GLY A 462 25.02 -21.20 -6.45
C GLY A 462 23.79 -21.02 -7.34
N GLY A 463 23.20 -19.82 -7.36
CA GLY A 463 22.16 -19.42 -8.29
C GLY A 463 21.02 -18.64 -7.68
N LEU A 464 19.93 -18.53 -8.45
CA LEU A 464 18.60 -17.91 -8.33
C LEU A 464 17.37 -18.85 -8.24
N ALA A 465 16.40 -18.80 -7.30
CA ALA A 465 15.15 -19.56 -7.46
C ALA A 465 14.17 -18.87 -8.43
N ARG A 466 13.16 -19.61 -8.93
CA ARG A 466 12.06 -19.00 -9.69
C ARG A 466 11.12 -18.23 -8.78
N MET A 467 10.54 -17.15 -9.28
CA MET A 467 9.53 -16.36 -8.58
C MET A 467 8.37 -17.24 -8.07
N ARG A 468 7.87 -18.19 -8.88
CA ARG A 468 6.78 -19.08 -8.48
C ARG A 468 7.12 -20.01 -7.32
N ASP A 469 8.39 -20.39 -7.18
CA ASP A 469 8.88 -21.33 -6.15
C ASP A 469 9.24 -20.58 -4.85
N TYR A 470 9.51 -19.27 -4.96
CA TYR A 470 9.75 -18.36 -3.84
C TYR A 470 9.06 -17.01 -4.10
N GLN A 471 7.76 -16.97 -3.84
CA GLN A 471 6.90 -15.83 -4.14
C GLN A 471 7.22 -14.56 -3.35
N TYR A 472 7.06 -13.41 -4.00
CA TYR A 472 7.18 -12.09 -3.41
C TYR A 472 6.04 -11.77 -2.45
N LYS A 473 6.39 -11.13 -1.33
CA LYS A 473 5.50 -10.84 -0.21
C LYS A 473 5.44 -9.36 0.16
N GLY A 474 6.33 -8.53 -0.40
CA GLY A 474 6.37 -7.10 -0.06
C GLY A 474 6.77 -6.83 1.39
N GLN A 475 7.54 -7.72 2.01
CA GLN A 475 8.01 -7.61 3.38
C GLN A 475 9.26 -8.47 3.59
N ASP A 476 10.01 -8.19 4.65
CA ASP A 476 11.10 -9.05 5.08
C ASP A 476 10.61 -10.42 5.53
N GLY A 477 11.46 -11.42 5.33
CA GLY A 477 11.21 -12.79 5.74
C GLY A 477 12.49 -13.59 5.97
N TYR A 478 12.32 -14.75 6.61
CA TYR A 478 13.42 -15.69 6.80
C TYR A 478 13.83 -16.35 5.49
N CYS A 479 15.14 -16.38 5.22
CA CYS A 479 15.74 -17.08 4.09
C CYS A 479 15.31 -18.56 4.00
N ARG A 480 14.79 -18.96 2.84
CA ARG A 480 14.38 -20.35 2.53
C ARG A 480 15.21 -21.02 1.43
N ARG A 481 16.39 -20.48 1.11
CA ARG A 481 17.30 -20.99 0.06
C ARG A 481 17.47 -22.50 0.07
N ASN A 482 17.74 -23.09 1.24
CA ASN A 482 18.03 -24.53 1.37
C ASN A 482 16.84 -25.45 1.05
N SER A 483 15.61 -24.91 1.00
CA SER A 483 14.39 -25.64 0.68
C SER A 483 13.83 -25.29 -0.70
N THR A 484 14.55 -24.52 -1.52
CA THR A 484 14.07 -24.02 -2.80
C THR A 484 15.07 -24.37 -3.92
N ALA A 485 14.56 -24.94 -5.02
CA ALA A 485 15.37 -25.32 -6.17
C ALA A 485 16.02 -24.09 -6.86
N ARG A 486 17.26 -24.25 -7.34
CA ARG A 486 17.95 -23.23 -8.17
C ARG A 486 17.49 -23.32 -9.61
N ALA A 487 17.32 -22.18 -10.25
CA ALA A 487 16.74 -22.05 -11.59
C ALA A 487 17.64 -21.31 -12.60
N ALA A 488 18.48 -20.38 -12.14
CA ALA A 488 19.57 -19.79 -12.92
C ALA A 488 20.83 -19.68 -12.05
N ALA A 489 22.04 -19.82 -12.60
CA ALA A 489 23.30 -19.59 -11.89
C ALA A 489 24.08 -18.42 -12.51
N PHE A 490 24.95 -17.80 -11.72
CA PHE A 490 25.68 -16.57 -12.11
C PHE A 490 27.13 -16.66 -11.67
N HIS A 491 28.05 -16.16 -12.51
CA HIS A 491 29.46 -16.03 -12.15
C HIS A 491 29.68 -14.83 -11.21
N GLY A 492 28.88 -13.77 -11.39
CA GLY A 492 29.06 -12.52 -10.68
C GLY A 492 28.39 -11.37 -11.41
N TRP A 493 28.94 -10.17 -11.18
CA TRP A 493 28.44 -8.90 -11.68
C TRP A 493 29.59 -8.02 -12.13
N ALA A 494 29.32 -6.98 -12.92
CA ALA A 494 30.33 -6.01 -13.33
C ALA A 494 29.76 -4.59 -13.36
N ASN A 495 30.56 -3.63 -12.92
CA ASN A 495 30.29 -2.19 -13.01
C ASN A 495 30.60 -1.67 -14.41
N VAL A 496 29.63 -1.03 -15.06
CA VAL A 496 29.90 -0.22 -16.23
C VAL A 496 30.56 1.10 -15.78
N PRO A 497 31.59 1.60 -16.48
CA PRO A 497 32.22 2.88 -16.14
C PRO A 497 31.21 4.00 -15.93
N SER A 498 31.26 4.61 -14.74
CA SER A 498 30.34 5.68 -14.32
C SER A 498 30.33 6.85 -15.31
N MET A 499 29.14 7.36 -15.60
CA MET A 499 28.89 8.51 -16.49
C MET A 499 29.38 8.32 -17.93
N ASN A 500 29.69 7.09 -18.34
CA ASN A 500 30.12 6.78 -19.70
C ASN A 500 28.97 6.22 -20.52
N GLU A 501 28.20 7.09 -21.16
CA GLU A 501 27.03 6.68 -21.97
C GLU A 501 27.37 5.66 -23.06
N THR A 502 28.55 5.78 -23.69
CA THR A 502 28.98 4.83 -24.72
C THR A 502 29.18 3.43 -24.14
N ALA A 503 29.78 3.32 -22.96
CA ALA A 503 29.93 2.05 -22.26
C ALA A 503 28.59 1.47 -21.80
N VAL A 504 27.67 2.32 -21.32
CA VAL A 504 26.31 1.90 -20.95
C VAL A 504 25.54 1.38 -22.16
N LYS A 505 25.60 2.07 -23.31
CA LYS A 505 24.97 1.61 -24.56
C LYS A 505 25.57 0.29 -25.05
N GLU A 506 26.90 0.16 -24.99
CA GLU A 506 27.60 -1.07 -25.37
C GLU A 506 27.18 -2.24 -24.49
N ALA A 507 27.24 -2.08 -23.17
CA ALA A 507 26.83 -3.12 -22.24
C ALA A 507 25.35 -3.49 -22.42
N LEU A 508 24.46 -2.51 -22.60
CA LEU A 508 23.04 -2.78 -22.81
C LEU A 508 22.79 -3.57 -24.10
N TYR A 509 23.54 -3.27 -25.16
CA TYR A 509 23.43 -3.97 -26.44
C TYR A 509 24.02 -5.38 -26.38
N SER A 510 25.19 -5.55 -25.75
CA SER A 510 25.96 -6.80 -25.79
C SER A 510 25.68 -7.76 -24.63
N ARG A 511 25.21 -7.25 -23.48
CA ARG A 511 24.96 -8.03 -22.26
C ARG A 511 23.47 -8.17 -21.91
N GLY A 512 22.60 -7.41 -22.54
CA GLY A 512 21.16 -7.35 -22.23
C GLY A 512 20.83 -6.24 -21.23
N PRO A 513 19.60 -6.23 -20.68
CA PRO A 513 19.15 -5.24 -19.70
C PRO A 513 20.11 -5.03 -18.53
N LEU A 514 20.32 -3.78 -18.14
CA LEU A 514 21.23 -3.38 -17.07
C LEU A 514 20.46 -2.92 -15.84
N SER A 515 20.93 -3.27 -14.66
CA SER A 515 20.48 -2.64 -13.43
C SER A 515 21.07 -1.23 -13.35
N VAL A 516 20.25 -0.20 -13.13
CA VAL A 516 20.70 1.18 -12.92
C VAL A 516 20.03 1.78 -11.69
N VAL A 517 20.62 2.85 -11.16
CA VAL A 517 20.02 3.70 -10.12
C VAL A 517 19.78 5.10 -10.68
N LEU A 518 18.76 5.78 -10.17
CA LEU A 518 18.41 7.14 -10.54
C LEU A 518 17.74 7.87 -9.36
N ASP A 519 17.52 9.17 -9.54
CA ASP A 519 16.69 9.99 -8.64
C ASP A 519 15.20 9.90 -9.03
N ALA A 520 14.39 9.30 -8.16
CA ALA A 520 12.94 9.18 -8.26
C ALA A 520 12.21 9.95 -7.14
N SER A 521 12.89 10.86 -6.45
CA SER A 521 12.34 11.57 -5.28
C SER A 521 11.28 12.61 -5.65
N HIS A 522 11.15 12.97 -6.91
CA HIS A 522 10.27 14.02 -7.40
C HIS A 522 8.83 13.55 -7.69
N ASP A 523 7.86 14.41 -7.41
CA ASP A 523 6.45 14.16 -7.74
C ASP A 523 6.19 14.00 -9.25
N SER A 524 7.01 14.67 -10.07
CA SER A 524 6.99 14.51 -11.53
C SER A 524 7.33 13.07 -11.96
N PHE A 525 8.25 12.40 -11.24
CA PHE A 525 8.57 10.98 -11.43
C PHE A 525 7.41 10.11 -10.94
N ARG A 526 6.90 10.38 -9.73
CA ARG A 526 5.79 9.64 -9.11
C ARG A 526 4.55 9.56 -10.01
N PHE A 527 4.22 10.64 -10.73
CA PHE A 527 3.05 10.72 -11.60
C PHE A 527 3.34 10.69 -13.09
N TYR A 528 4.57 10.36 -13.51
CA TYR A 528 4.88 10.21 -14.93
C TYR A 528 3.88 9.28 -15.64
N SER A 529 3.52 9.64 -16.88
CA SER A 529 2.62 8.88 -17.73
C SER A 529 3.23 8.56 -19.10
N SER A 530 3.69 9.57 -19.86
CA SER A 530 4.26 9.35 -21.19
C SER A 530 5.19 10.48 -21.62
N GLY A 531 5.92 10.30 -22.74
CA GLY A 531 6.92 11.26 -23.25
C GLY A 531 8.32 11.06 -22.63
N VAL A 532 9.28 11.91 -22.97
CA VAL A 532 10.64 11.90 -22.41
C VAL A 532 10.70 12.72 -21.13
N TYR A 533 10.82 12.03 -20.00
CA TYR A 533 10.95 12.60 -18.67
C TYR A 533 12.22 13.44 -18.56
N ALA A 534 12.06 14.69 -18.14
CA ALA A 534 13.15 15.63 -17.89
C ALA A 534 12.79 16.48 -16.67
N GLU A 535 13.51 16.26 -15.57
CA GLU A 535 13.36 16.99 -14.32
C GLU A 535 14.66 17.75 -14.03
N PRO A 536 14.65 19.09 -14.14
CA PRO A 536 15.83 19.92 -13.93
C PRO A 536 16.49 19.75 -12.56
N ASP A 537 15.70 19.39 -11.55
CA ASP A 537 16.17 19.31 -10.15
C ASP A 537 16.68 17.92 -9.76
N CYS A 538 16.70 16.96 -10.69
CA CYS A 538 17.21 15.61 -10.45
C CYS A 538 18.68 15.62 -10.00
N TYR A 539 18.99 14.84 -8.97
CA TYR A 539 20.35 14.46 -8.66
C TYR A 539 20.93 13.49 -9.71
N TYR A 540 22.25 13.52 -9.84
CA TYR A 540 23.00 12.59 -10.70
C TYR A 540 24.22 11.99 -9.99
N GLU A 541 24.62 12.52 -8.83
CA GLU A 541 25.72 11.93 -8.06
C GLU A 541 25.24 10.64 -7.40
N ASP A 542 26.01 9.55 -7.59
CA ASP A 542 25.68 8.20 -7.14
C ASP A 542 25.21 8.13 -5.67
N ASN A 543 25.84 8.90 -4.78
CA ASN A 543 25.53 8.91 -3.35
C ASN A 543 24.19 9.60 -2.98
N LYS A 544 23.50 10.22 -3.93
CA LYS A 544 22.19 10.86 -3.78
C LYS A 544 21.06 10.13 -4.50
N LEU A 545 21.36 9.19 -5.39
CA LEU A 545 20.36 8.39 -6.09
C LEU A 545 19.61 7.51 -5.09
N ASP A 546 18.34 7.21 -5.38
CA ASP A 546 17.42 6.66 -4.39
C ASP A 546 16.55 5.51 -4.88
N HIS A 547 16.53 5.26 -6.19
CA HIS A 547 15.69 4.24 -6.78
C HIS A 547 16.42 3.42 -7.83
N ALA A 548 16.32 2.10 -7.71
CA ALA A 548 16.90 1.16 -8.66
C ALA A 548 15.85 0.68 -9.67
N VAL A 549 16.18 0.79 -10.96
CA VAL A 549 15.32 0.39 -12.07
C VAL A 549 16.11 -0.41 -13.10
N LEU A 550 15.42 -1.04 -14.04
CA LEU A 550 16.08 -1.79 -15.12
C LEU A 550 16.16 -0.93 -16.38
N LEU A 551 17.37 -0.66 -16.88
CA LEU A 551 17.58 -0.07 -18.19
C LEU A 551 17.37 -1.14 -19.26
N VAL A 552 16.36 -0.95 -20.12
CA VAL A 552 15.96 -1.92 -21.15
C VAL A 552 16.14 -1.37 -22.57
N GLY A 553 16.48 -0.10 -22.74
CA GLY A 553 16.73 0.45 -24.07
C GLY A 553 17.29 1.87 -24.06
N TYR A 554 17.53 2.37 -25.26
CA TYR A 554 17.81 3.78 -25.54
C TYR A 554 17.35 4.12 -26.95
N GLY A 555 17.08 5.39 -27.21
CA GLY A 555 16.73 5.86 -28.55
C GLY A 555 16.73 7.38 -28.63
N THR A 556 16.10 7.89 -29.68
CA THR A 556 15.90 9.33 -29.90
C THR A 556 14.44 9.57 -30.25
N SER A 557 13.77 10.44 -29.51
CA SER A 557 12.45 10.98 -29.85
C SER A 557 12.64 12.08 -30.89
N GLU A 558 11.81 12.09 -31.93
CA GLU A 558 11.87 13.11 -32.99
C GLU A 558 11.69 14.53 -32.44
N THR A 559 10.88 14.68 -31.39
CA THR A 559 10.48 15.96 -30.82
C THR A 559 11.17 16.27 -29.49
N GLU A 560 11.53 15.24 -28.71
CA GLU A 560 11.97 15.41 -27.31
C GLU A 560 13.45 15.03 -27.10
N GLY A 561 14.13 14.51 -28.13
CA GLY A 561 15.56 14.21 -28.11
C GLY A 561 15.91 12.82 -27.57
N ASP A 562 17.18 12.64 -27.23
CA ASP A 562 17.76 11.37 -26.81
C ASP A 562 17.22 10.90 -25.44
N TYR A 563 16.90 9.61 -25.33
CA TYR A 563 16.37 9.03 -24.10
C TYR A 563 16.95 7.65 -23.77
N TRP A 564 16.94 7.33 -22.47
CA TRP A 564 17.02 6.00 -21.89
C TRP A 564 15.61 5.43 -21.73
N LEU A 565 15.40 4.14 -22.01
CA LEU A 565 14.15 3.44 -21.73
C LEU A 565 14.34 2.57 -20.50
N ILE A 566 13.66 2.91 -19.42
CA ILE A 566 13.70 2.17 -18.15
C ILE A 566 12.40 1.40 -17.93
N ARG A 567 12.50 0.27 -17.24
CA ARG A 567 11.40 -0.50 -16.67
C ARG A 567 11.41 -0.32 -15.16
N ASN A 568 10.29 0.15 -14.61
CA ASN A 568 10.12 0.35 -13.18
C ASN A 568 9.63 -0.95 -12.51
N SER A 569 9.39 -0.91 -11.20
CA SER A 569 8.87 -2.03 -10.39
C SER A 569 7.61 -1.64 -9.61
N TRP A 570 6.80 -0.73 -10.17
CA TRP A 570 5.57 -0.21 -9.53
C TRP A 570 4.29 -0.69 -10.24
N SER A 571 4.32 -1.88 -10.84
CA SER A 571 3.29 -2.42 -11.74
C SER A 571 3.19 -1.67 -13.08
N ASP A 572 2.54 -2.32 -14.04
CA ASP A 572 2.08 -1.81 -15.32
C ASP A 572 1.07 -0.65 -15.24
N MET A 573 0.49 -0.36 -14.07
CA MET A 573 -0.41 0.78 -13.84
C MET A 573 0.30 2.11 -13.61
N TRP A 574 1.65 2.14 -13.65
CA TRP A 574 2.45 3.35 -13.52
C TRP A 574 3.20 3.64 -14.84
N GLY A 575 3.32 4.91 -15.23
CA GLY A 575 4.02 5.29 -16.45
C GLY A 575 3.40 4.73 -17.74
N ASP A 576 4.23 4.50 -18.75
CA ASP A 576 3.84 3.87 -20.01
C ASP A 576 3.89 2.34 -19.84
N ALA A 577 2.81 1.77 -19.29
CA ALA A 577 2.69 0.35 -19.00
C ALA A 577 3.85 -0.20 -18.14
N GLY A 578 4.30 0.58 -17.14
CA GLY A 578 5.40 0.26 -16.24
C GLY A 578 6.78 0.73 -16.72
N TYR A 579 6.86 1.41 -17.86
CA TYR A 579 8.10 1.95 -18.44
C TYR A 579 8.12 3.48 -18.41
N MET A 580 9.31 4.04 -18.55
CA MET A 580 9.53 5.47 -18.69
C MET A 580 10.70 5.73 -19.65
N LYS A 581 10.55 6.76 -20.48
CA LYS A 581 11.67 7.34 -21.21
C LYS A 581 12.26 8.45 -20.36
N VAL A 582 13.55 8.38 -20.04
CA VAL A 582 14.29 9.41 -19.28
C VAL A 582 15.24 10.11 -20.23
N THR A 583 15.29 11.45 -20.20
CA THR A 583 16.22 12.21 -21.05
C THR A 583 17.66 11.77 -20.83
N ARG A 584 18.47 11.77 -21.89
CA ARG A 584 19.92 11.57 -21.81
C ARG A 584 20.68 12.87 -21.62
N SER A 585 20.04 14.00 -21.89
CA SER A 585 20.61 15.32 -21.60
C SER A 585 20.69 15.55 -20.09
N ASN A 586 21.59 16.43 -19.65
CA ASN A 586 21.76 16.82 -18.24
C ASN A 586 21.84 15.61 -17.29
N HIS A 587 22.56 14.57 -17.69
CA HIS A 587 22.82 13.37 -16.88
C HIS A 587 21.61 12.48 -16.59
N GLY A 588 20.41 12.80 -17.08
CA GLY A 588 19.25 11.90 -17.06
C GLY A 588 18.92 11.31 -15.69
N CYS A 589 18.88 12.15 -14.65
CA CYS A 589 18.67 11.73 -13.26
C CYS A 589 19.65 10.65 -12.74
N GLY A 590 20.85 10.60 -13.31
CA GLY A 590 21.90 9.67 -12.90
C GLY A 590 21.79 8.26 -13.48
N VAL A 591 20.95 8.01 -14.50
CA VAL A 591 20.79 6.67 -15.10
C VAL A 591 22.13 6.03 -15.52
N ALA A 592 23.09 6.83 -15.98
CA ALA A 592 24.42 6.35 -16.37
C ALA A 592 25.47 6.41 -15.24
N SER A 593 25.11 6.86 -14.04
CA SER A 593 26.04 7.04 -12.91
C SER A 593 26.51 5.70 -12.33
N ASN A 594 25.60 4.74 -12.21
CA ASN A 594 25.88 3.43 -11.63
C ASN A 594 25.01 2.38 -12.34
N ALA A 595 25.62 1.79 -13.36
CA ALA A 595 25.03 0.74 -14.19
C ALA A 595 25.77 -0.57 -13.96
N VAL A 596 25.03 -1.64 -13.73
CA VAL A 596 25.54 -2.97 -13.37
C VAL A 596 24.88 -4.02 -14.25
N TYR A 597 25.66 -4.98 -14.73
CA TYR A 597 25.13 -6.20 -15.36
C TYR A 597 25.52 -7.47 -14.62
N ALA A 598 24.68 -8.49 -14.77
CA ALA A 598 24.96 -9.84 -14.29
C ALA A 598 25.69 -10.66 -15.36
N VAL A 599 26.53 -11.59 -14.93
CA VAL A 599 27.18 -12.57 -15.81
C VAL A 599 26.59 -13.95 -15.55
N ALA A 600 25.76 -14.43 -16.47
CA ALA A 600 25.11 -15.74 -16.37
C ALA A 600 26.12 -16.89 -16.41
N ASN A 601 25.84 -17.96 -15.67
CA ASN A 601 26.58 -19.23 -15.67
C ASN A 601 25.62 -20.39 -15.98
N PRO A 602 25.29 -20.65 -17.27
CA PRO A 602 24.35 -21.70 -17.66
C PRO A 602 24.80 -23.11 -17.25
N GLU A 603 26.11 -23.34 -17.16
CA GLU A 603 26.70 -24.63 -16.77
C GLU A 603 26.69 -24.85 -15.25
N GLY A 604 26.48 -23.79 -14.46
CA GLY A 604 26.51 -23.82 -13.00
C GLY A 604 25.34 -24.53 -12.35
N ILE A 605 24.25 -24.80 -13.10
CA ILE A 605 23.14 -25.62 -12.61
C ILE A 605 23.46 -27.08 -12.84
N LYS A 606 23.99 -27.74 -11.80
CA LYS A 606 24.06 -29.20 -11.75
C LYS A 606 22.62 -29.74 -11.71
N ALA A 607 22.31 -30.64 -12.65
CA ALA A 607 21.01 -31.30 -12.80
C ALA A 607 20.56 -32.02 -11.53
#